data_AF-A0A6L8A164-F1
#
_entry.id   AF-A0A6L8A164-F1
#
_cell.length_a   1.000
_cell.length_b   1.000
_cell.length_c   1.000
_cell.angle_alpha   90.00
_cell.angle_beta   90.00
_cell.angle_gamma   90.00
#
_symmetry.space_group_name_H-M   'P 1'
#
loop_
_entity.id
_entity.type
_entity.pdbx_description
1 polymer ?
#
loop_
_entity_poly.entity_id
_entity_poly.type
_entity_poly.pdbx_seq_one_letter_code
_entity_poly.pdbx_strand_id
1 'polypeptide(L)'
;MTGPSAPAAALEAKQRVELGLEALRRGLGPYVATRMERRYGQHWRSFAKRARGGDPDESLDAYALLGTVIDRWSEIFKDDAKLRRARSFVSLAKDARNRVAHFSGEMSGREALRYLDAMREVSAAVGAVRHADVIEQIYEDQRRADNTKTGPLLWHRPPGKLSASGERPDGCMDHPPAPSHALRFAAGARSANTSRFFTT
;
A
#
# COMPACT_ATOMS: atom_id res chain seq x y z
N MET A 1 38.45 -29.16 4.18
CA MET A 1 37.41 -29.02 5.21
C MET A 1 37.01 -27.56 5.27
N THR A 2 36.09 -27.16 4.40
CA THR A 2 35.58 -25.79 4.32
C THR A 2 34.54 -25.62 5.41
N GLY A 3 34.81 -24.73 6.37
CA GLY A 3 33.92 -24.44 7.50
C GLY A 3 32.54 -23.93 7.05
N PRO A 4 31.53 -24.01 7.93
CA PRO A 4 30.15 -23.76 7.56
C PRO A 4 29.97 -22.31 7.09
N SER A 5 29.38 -22.17 5.89
CA SER A 5 28.81 -20.93 5.39
C SER A 5 27.95 -20.31 6.49
N ALA A 6 28.24 -19.07 6.87
CA ALA A 6 27.42 -18.32 7.81
C ALA A 6 25.94 -18.39 7.37
N PRO A 7 24.99 -18.63 8.28
CA PRO A 7 23.58 -18.54 7.94
C PRO A 7 23.32 -17.12 7.42
N ALA A 8 22.62 -16.99 6.29
CA ALA A 8 22.23 -15.71 5.73
C ALA A 8 21.70 -14.80 6.85
N ALA A 9 22.49 -13.79 7.22
CA ALA A 9 22.14 -12.89 8.31
C ALA A 9 20.74 -12.34 8.02
N ALA A 10 19.85 -12.38 9.02
CA ALA A 10 18.52 -11.83 8.88
C ALA A 10 18.64 -10.37 8.46
N LEU A 11 18.26 -10.07 7.21
CA LEU A 11 18.32 -8.70 6.70
C LEU A 11 17.54 -7.77 7.63
N GLU A 12 18.00 -6.54 7.76
CA GLU A 12 17.24 -5.51 8.45
C GLU A 12 16.03 -5.07 7.61
N ALA A 13 14.98 -4.57 8.27
CA ALA A 13 13.75 -4.15 7.59
C ALA A 13 14.01 -3.13 6.48
N LYS A 14 14.94 -2.19 6.71
CA LYS A 14 15.40 -1.22 5.71
C LYS A 14 16.02 -1.89 4.48
N GLN A 15 16.90 -2.88 4.68
CA GLN A 15 17.57 -3.59 3.58
C GLN A 15 16.58 -4.35 2.71
N ARG A 16 15.54 -4.96 3.31
CA ARG A 16 14.45 -5.57 2.55
C ARG A 16 13.72 -4.56 1.68
N VAL A 17 13.42 -3.38 2.23
CA VAL A 17 12.77 -2.28 1.47
C VAL A 17 13.68 -1.78 0.34
N GLU A 18 15.00 -1.68 0.56
CA GLU A 18 15.98 -1.34 -0.49
C GLU A 18 15.98 -2.35 -1.63
N LEU A 19 15.97 -3.65 -1.32
CA LEU A 19 15.88 -4.71 -2.33
C LEU A 19 14.55 -4.66 -3.10
N GLY A 20 13.44 -4.37 -2.40
CA GLY A 20 12.13 -4.17 -3.02
C GLY A 20 12.11 -2.97 -3.99
N LEU A 21 12.72 -1.85 -3.59
CA LEU A 21 12.86 -0.66 -4.44
C LEU A 21 13.69 -0.94 -5.70
N GLU A 22 14.75 -1.74 -5.59
CA GLU A 22 15.57 -2.12 -6.73
C GLU A 22 14.82 -3.06 -7.69
N ALA A 23 14.05 -4.03 -7.16
CA ALA A 23 13.17 -4.87 -7.98
C ALA A 23 12.10 -4.02 -8.70
N LEU A 24 11.46 -3.09 -7.98
CA LEU A 24 10.49 -2.16 -8.55
C LEU A 24 11.11 -1.28 -9.63
N ARG A 25 12.32 -0.72 -9.41
CA ARG A 25 13.03 0.11 -10.39
C ARG A 25 13.20 -0.62 -11.71
N ARG A 26 13.65 -1.89 -11.66
CA ARG A 26 13.85 -2.73 -12.84
C ARG A 26 12.54 -3.04 -13.57
N GLY A 27 11.45 -3.26 -12.85
CA GLY A 27 10.14 -3.51 -13.45
C GLY A 27 9.44 -2.27 -14.01
N LEU A 28 9.54 -1.14 -13.30
CA LEU A 28 8.88 0.11 -13.67
C LEU A 28 9.61 0.85 -14.80
N GLY A 29 10.93 0.70 -14.91
CA GLY A 29 11.76 1.37 -15.91
C GLY A 29 11.25 1.22 -17.36
N PRO A 30 11.13 -0.02 -17.89
CA PRO A 30 10.65 -0.25 -19.25
C PRO A 30 9.22 0.27 -19.49
N TYR A 31 8.35 0.17 -18.49
CA TYR A 31 6.97 0.65 -18.54
C TYR A 31 6.89 2.18 -18.71
N VAL A 32 7.71 2.91 -17.95
CA VAL A 32 7.80 4.38 -18.02
C VAL A 32 8.44 4.80 -19.33
N ALA A 33 9.57 4.18 -19.70
CA ALA A 33 10.29 4.48 -20.93
C ALA A 33 9.38 4.34 -22.15
N THR A 34 8.69 3.21 -22.30
CA THR A 34 7.79 2.95 -23.44
C THR A 34 6.69 4.01 -23.58
N ARG A 35 6.08 4.44 -22.47
CA ARG A 35 4.99 5.44 -22.51
C ARG A 35 5.50 6.85 -22.75
N MET A 36 6.62 7.20 -22.13
CA MET A 36 7.25 8.51 -22.30
C MET A 36 7.81 8.66 -23.73
N GLU A 37 8.42 7.62 -24.29
CA GLU A 37 8.91 7.58 -25.68
C GLU A 37 7.78 7.76 -26.70
N ARG A 38 6.64 7.10 -26.48
CA ARG A 38 5.45 7.28 -27.35
C ARG A 38 4.96 8.72 -27.40
N ARG A 39 5.14 9.49 -26.33
CA ARG A 39 4.64 10.87 -26.21
C ARG A 39 5.65 11.94 -26.61
N TYR A 40 6.92 11.76 -26.22
CA TYR A 40 7.98 12.76 -26.36
C TYR A 40 9.12 12.34 -27.31
N GLY A 41 9.07 11.13 -27.86
CA GLY A 41 10.09 10.61 -28.78
C GLY A 41 11.43 10.33 -28.10
N GLN A 42 12.53 10.43 -28.85
CA GLN A 42 13.88 10.06 -28.40
C GLN A 42 14.38 10.88 -27.20
N HIS A 43 13.87 12.09 -27.02
CA HIS A 43 14.29 13.01 -25.95
C HIS A 43 13.44 12.87 -24.67
N TRP A 44 12.64 11.82 -24.53
CA TRP A 44 11.72 11.68 -23.40
C TRP A 44 12.38 11.78 -22.02
N ARG A 45 13.65 11.41 -21.90
CA ARG A 45 14.44 11.48 -20.66
C ARG A 45 14.59 12.90 -20.10
N SER A 46 14.45 13.94 -20.93
CA SER A 46 14.47 15.34 -20.46
C SER A 46 13.16 15.75 -19.77
N PHE A 47 12.06 15.04 -20.05
CA PHE A 47 10.74 15.29 -19.47
C PHE A 47 10.49 14.48 -18.19
N ALA A 48 11.33 13.49 -17.92
CA ALA A 48 11.32 12.69 -16.71
C ALA A 48 11.81 13.48 -15.50
N LYS A 49 11.29 13.16 -14.32
CA LYS A 49 11.76 13.74 -13.06
C LYS A 49 13.19 13.25 -12.80
N ARG A 50 14.09 14.17 -12.43
CA ARG A 50 15.48 13.84 -12.08
C ARG A 50 15.94 14.61 -10.85
N ALA A 51 16.97 14.10 -10.18
CA ALA A 51 17.70 14.85 -9.17
C ALA A 51 18.43 16.03 -9.84
N ARG A 52 18.58 17.15 -9.12
CA ARG A 52 19.30 18.33 -9.63
C ARG A 52 20.76 17.96 -9.92
N GLY A 53 21.23 18.22 -11.14
CA GLY A 53 22.60 17.91 -11.57
C GLY A 53 22.83 16.47 -12.05
N GLY A 54 21.79 15.62 -12.14
CA GLY A 54 21.92 14.27 -12.68
C GLY A 54 22.12 14.24 -14.20
N ASP A 55 22.99 13.35 -14.66
CA ASP A 55 23.32 13.15 -16.06
C ASP A 55 22.05 12.81 -16.89
N PRO A 56 21.83 13.44 -18.06
CA PRO A 56 20.76 13.10 -19.00
C PRO A 56 20.71 11.63 -19.46
N ASP A 57 21.86 10.96 -19.51
CA ASP A 57 22.01 9.62 -20.05
C ASP A 57 22.03 8.54 -18.97
N GLU A 58 22.05 8.92 -17.68
CA GLU A 58 22.01 7.97 -16.58
C GLU A 58 20.64 7.27 -16.47
N SER A 59 20.67 6.00 -16.07
CA SER A 59 19.46 5.25 -15.74
C SER A 59 18.67 5.96 -14.64
N LEU A 60 17.38 6.19 -14.87
CA LEU A 60 16.49 6.74 -13.84
C LEU A 60 16.44 5.81 -12.63
N ASP A 61 16.59 6.39 -11.44
CA ASP A 61 16.45 5.70 -10.17
C ASP A 61 14.97 5.49 -9.80
N ALA A 62 14.69 4.76 -8.72
CA ALA A 62 13.32 4.51 -8.28
C ALA A 62 12.54 5.81 -7.99
N TYR A 63 13.22 6.84 -7.45
CA TYR A 63 12.60 8.12 -7.15
C TYR A 63 12.19 8.88 -8.41
N ALA A 64 13.08 8.95 -9.38
CA ALA A 64 12.87 9.56 -10.68
C ALA A 64 11.73 8.88 -11.44
N LEU A 65 11.69 7.54 -11.46
CA LEU A 65 10.64 6.78 -12.11
C LEU A 65 9.27 7.01 -11.46
N LEU A 66 9.15 6.81 -10.15
CA LEU A 66 7.90 7.00 -9.42
C LEU A 66 7.43 8.46 -9.48
N GLY A 67 8.38 9.39 -9.35
CA GLY A 67 8.11 10.81 -9.48
C GLY A 67 7.63 11.19 -10.88
N THR A 68 8.19 10.61 -11.95
CA THR A 68 7.73 10.83 -13.33
C THR A 68 6.30 10.35 -13.51
N VAL A 69 5.93 9.19 -12.94
CA VAL A 69 4.55 8.69 -12.98
C VAL A 69 3.58 9.67 -12.31
N ILE A 70 3.96 10.24 -11.17
CA ILE A 70 3.14 11.21 -10.43
C ILE A 70 3.02 12.53 -11.21
N ASP A 71 4.15 13.08 -11.66
CA ASP A 71 4.23 14.39 -12.29
C ASP A 71 3.55 14.40 -13.69
N ARG A 72 3.64 13.29 -14.44
CA ARG A 72 3.06 13.15 -15.80
C ARG A 72 1.76 12.36 -15.83
N TRP A 73 1.08 12.26 -14.69
CA TRP A 73 -0.12 11.43 -14.59
C TRP A 73 -1.20 11.74 -15.62
N SER A 74 -1.66 12.99 -15.64
CA SER A 74 -2.79 13.44 -16.47
C SER A 74 -2.47 13.39 -17.97
N GLU A 75 -1.19 13.49 -18.32
CA GLU A 75 -0.74 13.51 -19.70
C GLU A 75 -0.51 12.10 -20.27
N ILE A 76 0.05 11.18 -19.47
CA ILE A 76 0.60 9.92 -20.00
C ILE A 76 -0.04 8.67 -19.37
N PHE A 77 -0.35 8.72 -18.07
CA PHE A 77 -0.67 7.51 -17.31
C PHE A 77 -2.15 7.36 -16.95
N LYS A 78 -2.97 8.41 -17.10
CA LYS A 78 -4.40 8.41 -16.69
C LYS A 78 -5.25 7.33 -17.37
N ASP A 79 -4.90 6.96 -18.59
CA ASP A 79 -5.70 6.04 -19.42
C ASP A 79 -5.47 4.58 -19.03
N ASP A 80 -4.38 4.28 -18.33
CA ASP A 80 -4.12 2.94 -17.80
C ASP A 80 -5.00 2.65 -16.58
N ALA A 81 -6.00 1.78 -16.75
CA ALA A 81 -6.95 1.48 -15.71
C ALA A 81 -6.37 0.74 -14.51
N LYS A 82 -5.33 -0.09 -14.71
CA LYS A 82 -4.69 -0.82 -13.62
C LYS A 82 -3.85 0.15 -12.80
N LEU A 83 -3.02 0.96 -13.46
CA LEU A 83 -2.21 1.96 -12.77
C LEU A 83 -3.06 3.01 -12.07
N ARG A 84 -4.22 3.39 -12.63
CA ARG A 84 -5.19 4.30 -12.00
C ARG A 84 -5.60 3.87 -10.60
N ARG A 85 -5.86 2.57 -10.42
CA ARG A 85 -6.20 2.00 -9.10
C ARG A 85 -5.01 1.99 -8.15
N ALA A 86 -3.80 1.82 -8.69
CA ALA A 86 -2.56 1.77 -7.92
C ALA A 86 -1.92 3.15 -7.66
N ARG A 87 -2.58 4.27 -7.99
CA ARG A 87 -1.98 5.61 -7.87
C ARG A 87 -1.52 5.94 -6.45
N SER A 88 -2.33 5.61 -5.44
CA SER A 88 -1.97 5.82 -4.04
C SER A 88 -0.72 5.04 -3.66
N PHE A 89 -0.57 3.82 -4.18
CA PHE A 89 0.63 3.00 -3.98
C PHE A 89 1.87 3.57 -4.66
N VAL A 90 1.74 4.26 -5.81
CA VAL A 90 2.87 4.97 -6.43
C VAL A 90 3.42 6.05 -5.48
N SER A 91 2.54 6.85 -4.87
CA SER A 91 2.95 7.84 -3.87
C SER A 91 3.61 7.20 -2.66
N LEU A 92 3.02 6.12 -2.14
CA LEU A 92 3.54 5.40 -0.97
C LEU A 92 4.90 4.73 -1.25
N ALA A 93 5.11 4.15 -2.44
CA ALA A 93 6.40 3.61 -2.86
C ALA A 93 7.46 4.71 -3.01
N LYS A 94 7.06 5.91 -3.47
CA LYS A 94 7.97 7.06 -3.54
C LYS A 94 8.37 7.52 -2.13
N ASP A 95 7.42 7.52 -1.19
CA ASP A 95 7.69 7.82 0.21
C ASP A 95 8.63 6.79 0.84
N ALA A 96 8.50 5.50 0.49
CA ALA A 96 9.45 4.47 0.89
C ALA A 96 10.89 4.77 0.44
N ARG A 97 11.09 5.15 -0.84
CA ARG A 97 12.41 5.57 -1.34
C ARG A 97 12.92 6.78 -0.56
N ASN A 98 12.10 7.80 -0.37
CA ASN A 98 12.47 8.99 0.41
C ASN A 98 12.87 8.63 1.84
N ARG A 99 12.11 7.74 2.49
CA ARG A 99 12.36 7.26 3.84
C ARG A 99 13.71 6.56 3.94
N VAL A 100 14.02 5.67 3.00
CA VAL A 100 15.31 4.97 2.90
C VAL A 100 16.48 5.94 2.73
N ALA A 101 16.32 6.96 1.87
CA ALA A 101 17.37 7.93 1.56
C ALA A 101 17.68 8.89 2.72
N HIS A 102 16.68 9.23 3.54
CA HIS A 102 16.82 10.13 4.68
C HIS A 102 16.89 9.40 6.03
N PHE A 103 17.20 8.10 6.00
CA PHE A 103 17.05 7.27 7.19
C PHE A 103 18.19 7.45 8.19
N SER A 104 17.85 7.86 9.41
CA SER A 104 18.79 8.06 10.52
C SER A 104 18.56 7.12 11.73
N GLY A 105 17.60 6.19 11.65
CA GLY A 105 17.21 5.32 12.79
C GLY A 105 17.03 3.85 12.41
N GLU A 106 16.12 3.14 13.09
CA GLU A 106 15.71 1.75 12.78
C GLU A 106 14.30 1.72 12.16
N MET A 107 14.12 0.92 11.10
CA MET A 107 12.85 0.87 10.35
C MET A 107 11.96 -0.17 10.99
N SER A 108 10.72 0.22 11.32
CA SER A 108 9.79 -0.75 11.91
C SER A 108 9.38 -1.80 10.88
N GLY A 109 9.19 -3.04 11.31
CA GLY A 109 8.75 -4.12 10.42
C GLY A 109 7.38 -3.85 9.77
N ARG A 110 6.45 -3.27 10.54
CA ARG A 110 5.13 -2.83 10.03
C ARG A 110 5.25 -1.78 8.92
N GLU A 111 6.16 -0.82 9.08
CA GLU A 111 6.45 0.20 8.06
C GLU A 111 7.03 -0.46 6.80
N ALA A 112 7.99 -1.38 6.95
CA ALA A 112 8.56 -2.13 5.84
C ALA A 112 7.51 -2.95 5.07
N LEU A 113 6.62 -3.67 5.77
CA LEU A 113 5.53 -4.43 5.13
C LEU A 113 4.61 -3.53 4.31
N ARG A 114 4.24 -2.35 4.83
CA ARG A 114 3.40 -1.38 4.11
C ARG A 114 4.10 -0.89 2.83
N TYR A 115 5.40 -0.65 2.89
CA TYR A 115 6.16 -0.20 1.72
C TYR A 115 6.33 -1.30 0.67
N LEU A 116 6.64 -2.53 1.10
CA LEU A 116 6.77 -3.68 0.21
C LEU A 116 5.45 -4.01 -0.49
N ASP A 117 4.34 -3.94 0.23
CA ASP A 117 2.98 -4.10 -0.31
C ASP A 117 2.70 -3.08 -1.42
N ALA A 118 3.00 -1.80 -1.18
CA ALA A 118 2.85 -0.77 -2.20
C ALA A 118 3.70 -1.03 -3.46
N MET A 119 4.94 -1.50 -3.30
CA MET A 119 5.82 -1.82 -4.43
C MET A 119 5.29 -3.00 -5.25
N ARG A 120 4.70 -4.00 -4.59
CA ARG A 120 4.05 -5.14 -5.26
C ARG A 120 2.85 -4.67 -6.07
N GLU A 121 1.95 -3.89 -5.47
CA GLU A 121 0.74 -3.39 -6.15
C GLU A 121 1.09 -2.54 -7.37
N VAL A 122 2.11 -1.69 -7.27
CA VAL A 122 2.61 -0.92 -8.42
C VAL A 122 3.18 -1.84 -9.49
N SER A 123 4.04 -2.80 -9.12
CA SER A 123 4.67 -3.73 -10.07
C SER A 123 3.64 -4.59 -10.81
N ALA A 124 2.62 -5.08 -10.09
CA ALA A 124 1.51 -5.83 -10.66
C ALA A 124 0.66 -4.95 -11.61
N ALA A 125 0.37 -3.71 -11.23
CA ALA A 125 -0.41 -2.79 -12.04
C ALA A 125 0.27 -2.46 -13.39
N VAL A 126 1.59 -2.38 -13.40
CA VAL A 126 2.38 -2.12 -14.63
C VAL A 126 2.69 -3.37 -15.45
N GLY A 127 2.27 -4.55 -15.00
CA GLY A 127 2.51 -5.83 -15.68
C GLY A 127 3.92 -6.39 -15.47
N ALA A 128 4.69 -5.85 -14.53
CA ALA A 128 6.03 -6.32 -14.18
C ALA A 128 5.96 -7.55 -13.24
N VAL A 129 5.27 -8.62 -13.68
CA VAL A 129 4.91 -9.79 -12.84
C VAL A 129 6.13 -10.41 -12.17
N ARG A 130 7.21 -10.67 -12.92
CA ARG A 130 8.45 -11.25 -12.35
C ARG A 130 9.04 -10.39 -11.23
N HIS A 131 8.92 -9.08 -11.32
CA HIS A 131 9.42 -8.18 -10.27
C HIS A 131 8.45 -8.08 -9.09
N ALA A 132 7.15 -8.17 -9.34
CA ALA A 132 6.15 -8.31 -8.29
C ALA A 132 6.38 -9.60 -7.47
N ASP A 133 6.70 -10.72 -8.11
CA ASP A 133 6.99 -11.99 -7.43
C ASP A 133 8.24 -11.89 -6.53
N VAL A 134 9.29 -11.20 -7.00
CA VAL A 134 10.49 -10.95 -6.19
C VAL A 134 10.14 -10.10 -4.96
N ILE A 135 9.31 -9.06 -5.13
CA ILE A 135 8.88 -8.20 -4.02
C ILE A 135 8.00 -8.98 -3.04
N GLU A 136 7.13 -9.86 -3.54
CA GLU A 136 6.30 -10.74 -2.71
C GLU A 136 7.16 -11.67 -1.85
N GLN A 137 8.23 -12.26 -2.40
CA GLN A 137 9.15 -13.07 -1.62
C GLN A 137 9.80 -12.27 -0.47
N ILE A 138 10.21 -11.03 -0.75
CA ILE A 138 10.79 -10.12 0.25
C ILE A 138 9.76 -9.74 1.32
N TYR A 139 8.51 -9.50 0.92
CA TYR A 139 7.39 -9.24 1.81
C TYR A 139 7.16 -10.41 2.77
N GLU A 140 7.13 -11.64 2.26
CA GLU A 140 6.94 -12.84 3.05
C GLU A 140 8.10 -13.10 4.03
N ASP A 141 9.34 -12.80 3.61
CA ASP A 141 10.50 -12.86 4.49
C ASP A 141 10.41 -11.84 5.63
N GLN A 142 9.95 -10.61 5.35
CA GLN A 142 9.71 -9.60 6.37
C GLN A 142 8.59 -10.02 7.33
N ARG A 143 7.49 -10.57 6.81
CA ARG A 143 6.35 -11.02 7.62
C ARG A 143 6.75 -12.15 8.58
N ARG A 144 7.57 -13.10 8.11
CA ARG A 144 8.14 -14.16 8.96
C ARG A 144 9.07 -13.60 10.04
N ALA A 145 9.90 -12.61 9.69
CA ALA A 145 10.80 -11.97 10.66
C ALA A 145 10.01 -11.24 11.77
N ASP A 146 8.93 -10.53 11.43
CA ASP A 146 8.12 -9.80 12.41
C ASP A 146 7.31 -10.73 13.32
N ASN A 147 6.80 -11.84 12.79
CA ASN A 147 6.13 -12.87 13.59
C ASN A 147 7.10 -13.52 14.60
N THR A 148 8.36 -13.68 14.23
CA THR A 148 9.40 -14.21 15.13
C THR A 148 9.74 -13.21 16.24
N LYS A 149 9.79 -11.91 15.94
CA LYS A 149 10.04 -10.85 16.94
C LYS A 149 8.87 -10.66 17.92
N THR A 150 7.64 -10.89 17.47
CA THR A 150 6.43 -10.61 18.28
C THR A 150 6.08 -11.78 19.22
N GLY A 151 6.53 -13.00 18.94
CA GLY A 151 6.13 -14.20 19.68
C GLY A 151 4.61 -14.45 19.60
N PRO A 152 4.12 -15.68 19.78
CA PRO A 152 2.70 -15.87 20.00
C PRO A 152 2.33 -15.13 21.29
N LEU A 153 1.53 -14.07 21.15
CA LEU A 153 0.83 -13.45 22.28
C LEU A 153 -0.08 -14.52 22.88
N LEU A 154 0.47 -15.29 23.81
CA LEU A 154 -0.30 -16.02 24.80
C LEU A 154 -1.04 -14.94 25.58
N TRP A 155 -2.25 -14.63 25.13
CA TRP A 155 -3.22 -13.96 25.98
C TRP A 155 -3.35 -14.85 27.22
N HIS A 156 -2.73 -14.44 28.33
CA HIS A 156 -2.96 -15.09 29.59
C HIS A 156 -4.42 -14.83 29.95
N ARG A 157 -5.27 -15.84 29.72
CA ARG A 157 -6.55 -15.91 30.41
C ARG A 157 -6.22 -15.98 31.90
N PRO A 158 -6.60 -15.01 32.74
CA PRO A 158 -6.51 -15.23 34.17
C PRO A 158 -7.36 -16.47 34.51
N PRO A 159 -6.88 -17.40 35.36
CA PRO A 159 -7.67 -18.57 35.71
C PRO A 159 -8.95 -18.09 36.40
N GLY A 160 -10.06 -18.25 35.68
CA GLY A 160 -11.39 -18.03 36.25
C GLY A 160 -11.58 -18.99 37.40
N LYS A 161 -11.76 -18.46 38.61
CA LYS A 161 -12.28 -19.25 39.73
C LYS A 161 -13.70 -19.68 39.35
N LEU A 162 -13.85 -20.93 38.93
CA LEU A 162 -15.11 -21.66 39.14
C LEU A 162 -15.25 -21.82 40.66
N SER A 163 -16.01 -20.93 41.29
CA SER A 163 -16.69 -21.25 42.55
C SER A 163 -18.16 -21.42 42.23
N ALA A 164 -18.58 -22.68 42.21
CA ALA A 164 -19.97 -23.02 42.31
C ALA A 164 -20.51 -22.72 43.71
N SER A 165 -21.83 -22.50 43.76
CA SER A 165 -22.74 -22.71 44.89
C SER A 165 -23.01 -21.53 45.82
N GLY A 166 -24.29 -21.15 45.88
CA GLY A 166 -24.89 -20.41 47.01
C GLY A 166 -26.09 -19.55 46.62
N GLU A 167 -27.29 -20.07 46.89
CA GLU A 167 -28.60 -19.39 46.97
C GLU A 167 -29.20 -18.64 45.76
N ARG A 168 -30.28 -19.22 45.22
CA ARG A 168 -31.46 -18.47 44.77
C ARG A 168 -32.38 -18.25 45.98
N PRO A 169 -33.11 -17.13 46.03
CA PRO A 169 -34.48 -17.19 46.49
C PRO A 169 -35.45 -16.74 45.39
N ASP A 170 -36.53 -17.51 45.33
CA ASP A 170 -37.68 -17.34 44.47
C ASP A 170 -38.37 -15.99 44.68
N GLY A 171 -38.84 -15.41 43.57
CA GLY A 171 -39.64 -14.20 43.57
C GLY A 171 -40.36 -14.04 42.24
N CYS A 172 -41.60 -14.55 42.19
CA CYS A 172 -42.58 -14.34 41.12
C CYS A 172 -42.63 -12.89 40.62
N MET A 173 -42.80 -12.72 39.31
CA MET A 173 -43.96 -12.04 38.70
C MET A 173 -43.83 -12.07 37.17
N ASP A 174 -44.90 -12.52 36.53
CA ASP A 174 -45.10 -12.66 35.10
C ASP A 174 -45.28 -11.32 34.35
N HIS A 175 -44.69 -11.25 33.14
CA HIS A 175 -45.17 -10.59 31.91
C HIS A 175 -45.23 -9.02 31.80
N PRO A 176 -45.33 -8.42 30.59
CA PRO A 176 -44.59 -8.60 29.33
C PRO A 176 -44.22 -7.21 28.69
N PRO A 177 -44.15 -6.98 27.34
CA PRO A 177 -42.95 -6.54 26.63
C PRO A 177 -42.93 -5.06 26.17
N ALA A 178 -41.78 -4.69 25.59
CA ALA A 178 -41.34 -3.37 25.13
C ALA A 178 -42.36 -2.51 24.34
N PRO A 179 -42.31 -1.17 24.47
CA PRO A 179 -43.04 -0.27 23.58
C PRO A 179 -42.33 -0.13 22.23
N SER A 180 -43.04 -0.56 21.19
CA SER A 180 -42.82 -0.16 19.80
C SER A 180 -43.16 1.33 19.62
N HIS A 181 -42.21 2.14 19.18
CA HIS A 181 -42.51 3.42 18.53
C HIS A 181 -42.30 3.26 17.02
N ALA A 182 -43.36 2.84 16.34
CA ALA A 182 -43.58 3.16 14.94
C ALA A 182 -44.56 4.35 14.87
N LEU A 183 -44.54 5.06 13.73
CA LEU A 183 -45.32 6.25 13.31
C LEU A 183 -44.42 7.52 13.30
N ARG A 184 -44.28 8.27 12.20
CA ARG A 184 -45.11 8.41 11.00
C ARG A 184 -44.33 9.05 9.85
N PHE A 185 -44.71 8.62 8.66
CA PHE A 185 -44.58 9.28 7.36
C PHE A 185 -45.06 10.75 7.37
N ALA A 186 -44.31 11.62 6.69
CA ALA A 186 -44.80 12.73 5.85
C ALA A 186 -43.72 12.92 4.76
N ALA A 187 -43.92 12.63 3.47
CA ALA A 187 -44.89 13.12 2.48
C ALA A 187 -44.78 14.62 2.17
N GLY A 188 -44.35 14.94 0.94
CA GLY A 188 -44.40 16.27 0.30
C GLY A 188 -43.08 17.05 0.38
N ALA A 189 -42.49 17.60 -0.68
CA ALA A 189 -43.00 17.93 -2.01
C ALA A 189 -41.87 17.95 -3.05
N ARG A 190 -42.26 17.63 -4.28
CA ARG A 190 -41.49 17.85 -5.51
C ARG A 190 -41.38 19.36 -5.73
N SER A 191 -40.21 19.83 -6.15
CA SER A 191 -40.16 20.99 -7.04
C SER A 191 -39.22 20.68 -8.18
N ALA A 192 -39.84 20.37 -9.32
CA ALA A 192 -39.20 20.48 -10.62
C ALA A 192 -39.07 21.97 -10.90
N ASN A 193 -37.86 22.46 -11.16
CA ASN A 193 -37.70 23.68 -11.93
C ASN A 193 -37.11 23.31 -13.29
N THR A 194 -38.00 23.32 -14.27
CA THR A 194 -37.70 23.21 -15.69
C THR A 194 -37.92 24.60 -16.28
N SER A 195 -36.85 25.23 -16.76
CA SER A 195 -36.89 26.26 -17.82
C SER A 195 -35.62 26.02 -18.63
N ARG A 196 -35.63 25.23 -19.71
CA ARG A 196 -36.24 25.44 -21.03
C ARG A 196 -35.82 26.74 -21.73
N PHE A 197 -35.05 26.58 -22.82
CA PHE A 197 -35.13 27.26 -24.14
C PHE A 197 -34.82 28.78 -24.16
N PHE A 198 -34.24 29.45 -25.16
CA PHE A 198 -33.72 29.14 -26.51
C PHE A 198 -32.95 30.41 -26.99
N THR A 199 -31.93 30.24 -27.83
CA THR A 199 -31.57 31.01 -29.05
C THR A 199 -31.50 32.56 -29.03
N THR A 200 -30.36 33.13 -29.43
CA THR A 200 -30.02 33.59 -30.80
C THR A 200 -28.55 33.97 -30.85
#